data_AF-A0A947BCT0-F1
#
_entry.id   AF-A0A947BCT0-F1
#
_cell.length_a   1.000
_cell.length_b   1.000
_cell.length_c   1.000
_cell.angle_alpha   90.00
_cell.angle_beta   90.00
_cell.angle_gamma   90.00
#
_symmetry.space_group_name_H-M   'P 1'
#
loop_
_entity.id
_entity.type
_entity.pdbx_description
1 polymer ?
#
loop_
_entity_poly.entity_id
_entity_poly.type
_entity_poly.pdbx_seq_one_letter_code
_entity_poly.pdbx_strand_id
1 'polypeptide(L)'
;MARMKKQNRTGRPQGLPSKTQILEFIQSSDRPAGKREIAKAFGIKGQEKIALKKRLKDMAEEGLIDGRKTAFHKMGGLPKVTVLKVVEIEDSEPIAVPESWSPDAPDKPPRVVVKESKKVAALKRGDRFLGRTEERGKGWIAHPIKKLPARTEGLMGVVEFDGGGKPWLAPVDKRVRNSSPIGDLGEAKEGELVLAEPMGKSPRAKVKV
;
A
#
# COMPACT_ATOMS: atom_id res chain seq x y z
N MET A 1 -50.44 -3.38 -15.58
CA MET A 1 -48.97 -3.41 -15.59
C MET A 1 -48.45 -2.11 -14.99
N ALA A 2 -47.84 -2.17 -13.80
CA ALA A 2 -47.50 -0.99 -13.02
C ALA A 2 -46.24 -0.29 -13.56
N ARG A 3 -46.36 1.02 -13.83
CA ARG A 3 -45.30 1.89 -14.35
C ARG A 3 -44.29 2.20 -13.24
N MET A 4 -43.13 1.56 -13.30
CA MET A 4 -42.02 1.78 -12.36
C MET A 4 -41.53 3.23 -12.42
N LYS A 5 -41.73 3.98 -11.33
CA LYS A 5 -41.40 5.40 -11.20
C LYS A 5 -39.88 5.55 -11.09
N LYS A 6 -39.22 6.16 -12.10
CA LYS A 6 -37.80 6.55 -12.03
C LYS A 6 -37.58 7.46 -10.83
N GLN A 7 -36.85 6.99 -9.83
CA GLN A 7 -36.43 7.82 -8.69
C GLN A 7 -35.36 8.82 -9.16
N ASN A 8 -35.61 10.11 -8.94
CA ASN A 8 -34.68 11.21 -9.21
C ASN A 8 -33.39 11.05 -8.38
N ARG A 9 -32.27 10.77 -9.05
CA ARG A 9 -30.91 10.69 -8.47
C ARG A 9 -30.25 12.06 -8.29
N THR A 10 -30.94 13.03 -7.70
CA THR A 10 -30.38 14.37 -7.44
C THR A 10 -30.91 14.97 -6.13
N GLY A 11 -30.62 14.30 -5.01
CA GLY A 11 -30.70 14.92 -3.69
C GLY A 11 -29.40 14.64 -2.97
N ARG A 12 -28.48 15.62 -2.91
CA ARG A 12 -27.34 15.52 -2.00
C ARG A 12 -27.93 15.46 -0.59
N PRO A 13 -27.73 14.39 0.20
CA PRO A 13 -28.19 14.41 1.57
C PRO A 13 -27.44 15.55 2.29
N GLN A 14 -28.18 16.59 2.67
CA GLN A 14 -27.64 17.69 3.46
C GLN A 14 -27.65 17.23 4.93
N GLY A 15 -26.49 17.26 5.56
CA GLY A 15 -26.32 16.91 6.97
C GLY A 15 -25.35 15.75 7.22
N LEU A 16 -25.28 15.30 8.47
CA LEU A 16 -24.35 14.26 8.90
C LEU A 16 -24.72 12.89 8.26
N PRO A 17 -23.86 12.29 7.41
CA PRO A 17 -24.16 11.06 6.70
C PRO A 17 -24.27 9.86 7.63
N SER A 18 -25.15 8.90 7.28
CA SER A 18 -25.28 7.64 8.01
C SER A 18 -24.02 6.76 7.84
N LYS A 19 -23.85 5.76 8.72
CA LYS A 19 -22.75 4.79 8.60
C LYS A 19 -22.76 4.05 7.25
N THR A 20 -23.95 3.67 6.77
CA THR A 20 -24.15 3.02 5.47
C THR A 20 -23.78 3.93 4.30
N GLN A 21 -24.19 5.21 4.33
CA GLN A 21 -23.82 6.19 3.29
C GLN A 21 -22.31 6.44 3.25
N ILE A 22 -21.64 6.47 4.41
CA ILE A 22 -20.19 6.61 4.47
C ILE A 22 -19.51 5.40 3.82
N LEU A 23 -19.95 4.17 4.14
CA LEU A 23 -19.41 2.95 3.54
C LEU A 23 -19.61 2.91 2.02
N GLU A 24 -20.80 3.22 1.55
CA GLU A 24 -21.12 3.27 0.12
C GLU A 24 -20.29 4.33 -0.60
N PHE A 25 -20.08 5.50 0.00
CA PHE A 25 -19.22 6.55 -0.56
C PHE A 25 -17.76 6.10 -0.63
N ILE A 26 -17.24 5.45 0.43
CA ILE A 26 -15.87 4.93 0.46
C ILE A 26 -15.66 3.90 -0.66
N GLN A 27 -16.63 3.01 -0.88
CA GLN A 27 -16.55 1.98 -1.93
C GLN A 27 -16.67 2.57 -3.34
N SER A 28 -17.62 3.50 -3.55
CA SER A 28 -17.89 4.08 -4.86
C SER A 28 -16.90 5.18 -5.27
N SER A 29 -16.23 5.84 -4.34
CA SER A 29 -15.32 6.97 -4.64
C SER A 29 -14.10 6.54 -5.46
N ASP A 30 -13.83 7.19 -6.59
CA ASP A 30 -12.63 6.94 -7.42
C ASP A 30 -11.31 7.37 -6.78
N ARG A 31 -11.37 8.21 -5.75
CA ARG A 31 -10.21 8.71 -5.01
C ARG A 31 -10.24 8.20 -3.57
N PRO A 32 -9.08 8.11 -2.89
CA PRO A 32 -9.03 7.80 -1.47
C PRO A 32 -9.99 8.70 -0.68
N ALA A 33 -10.95 8.07 0.00
CA ALA A 33 -12.00 8.77 0.73
C ALA A 33 -11.50 9.09 2.13
N GLY A 34 -10.89 10.27 2.29
CA GLY A 34 -10.54 10.82 3.60
C GLY A 34 -11.71 11.58 4.23
N LYS A 35 -11.51 12.03 5.48
CA LYS A 35 -12.51 12.86 6.19
C LYS A 35 -12.92 14.10 5.38
N ARG A 36 -11.97 14.70 4.64
CA ARG A 36 -12.21 15.91 3.86
C ARG A 36 -13.08 15.63 2.64
N GLU A 37 -12.82 14.52 1.96
CA GLU A 37 -13.53 14.09 0.76
C GLU A 37 -14.96 13.69 1.11
N ILE A 38 -15.15 12.95 2.23
CA ILE A 38 -16.46 12.63 2.79
C ILE A 38 -17.21 13.92 3.15
N ALA A 39 -16.59 14.84 3.90
CA ALA A 39 -17.22 16.11 4.25
C ALA A 39 -17.64 16.93 3.02
N LYS A 40 -16.82 16.94 1.96
CA LYS A 40 -17.13 17.64 0.70
C LYS A 40 -18.31 17.00 -0.04
N ALA A 41 -18.36 15.67 -0.10
CA ALA A 41 -19.42 14.94 -0.80
C ALA A 41 -20.80 15.14 -0.15
N PHE A 42 -20.83 15.20 1.19
CA PHE A 42 -22.05 15.37 1.98
C PHE A 42 -22.34 16.83 2.38
N GLY A 43 -21.54 17.79 1.91
CA GLY A 43 -21.78 19.22 2.16
C GLY A 43 -21.58 19.68 3.61
N ILE A 44 -20.82 18.93 4.42
CA ILE A 44 -20.64 19.14 5.86
C ILE A 44 -19.74 20.35 6.13
N LYS A 45 -20.20 21.28 6.97
CA LYS A 45 -19.49 22.54 7.27
C LYS A 45 -19.35 22.78 8.78
N GLY A 46 -18.35 23.61 9.15
CA GLY A 46 -18.16 24.09 10.52
C GLY A 46 -18.14 22.99 11.59
N GLN A 47 -19.02 23.12 12.59
CA GLN A 47 -19.12 22.22 13.74
C GLN A 47 -19.52 20.78 13.36
N GLU A 48 -20.24 20.57 12.27
CA GLU A 48 -20.65 19.23 11.82
C GLU A 48 -19.45 18.35 11.46
N LYS A 49 -18.29 18.94 11.14
CA LYS A 49 -17.04 18.20 10.92
C LYS A 49 -16.55 17.48 12.19
N ILE A 50 -16.89 17.98 13.37
CA ILE A 50 -16.58 17.35 14.66
C ILE A 50 -17.46 16.11 14.82
N ALA A 51 -18.76 16.23 14.51
CA ALA A 51 -19.68 15.11 14.52
C ALA A 51 -19.28 14.02 13.50
N LEU A 52 -18.84 14.40 12.29
CA LEU A 52 -18.30 13.45 11.33
C LEU A 52 -17.05 12.74 11.87
N LYS A 53 -16.12 13.47 12.50
CA LYS A 53 -14.92 12.87 13.11
C LYS A 53 -15.30 11.84 14.17
N LYS A 54 -16.27 12.16 15.03
CA LYS A 54 -16.77 11.23 16.05
C LYS A 54 -17.36 9.99 15.40
N ARG A 55 -18.27 10.15 14.44
CA ARG A 55 -18.89 9.02 13.71
C ARG A 55 -17.86 8.11 13.02
N LEU A 56 -16.84 8.68 12.39
CA LEU A 56 -15.76 7.89 11.79
C LEU A 56 -14.92 7.14 12.83
N LYS A 57 -14.74 7.71 14.03
CA LYS A 57 -14.07 7.03 15.15
C LYS A 57 -14.92 5.87 15.66
N ASP A 58 -16.20 6.11 15.91
CA ASP A 58 -17.14 5.09 16.36
C ASP A 58 -17.23 3.92 15.35
N MET A 59 -17.25 4.23 14.04
CA MET A 59 -17.23 3.21 12.99
C MET A 59 -15.93 2.41 12.93
N ALA A 60 -14.79 3.02 13.30
CA ALA A 60 -13.52 2.31 13.38
C ALA A 60 -13.46 1.41 14.62
N GLU A 61 -13.98 1.87 15.75
CA GLU A 61 -14.08 1.09 17.00
C GLU A 61 -15.05 -0.10 16.86
N GLU A 62 -16.16 0.10 16.16
CA GLU A 62 -17.11 -0.98 15.80
C GLU A 62 -16.58 -1.89 14.70
N GLY A 63 -15.45 -1.53 14.08
CA GLY A 63 -14.83 -2.35 13.07
C GLY A 63 -15.55 -2.36 11.72
N LEU A 64 -16.21 -1.27 11.36
CA LEU A 64 -16.83 -1.11 10.04
C LEU A 64 -15.86 -0.56 9.01
N ILE A 65 -14.91 0.26 9.47
CA ILE A 65 -13.90 0.90 8.62
C ILE A 65 -12.51 0.78 9.25
N ASP A 66 -11.52 0.71 8.38
CA ASP A 66 -10.11 0.78 8.73
C ASP A 66 -9.42 1.87 7.88
N GLY A 67 -8.24 2.31 8.26
CA GLY A 67 -7.40 3.23 7.51
C GLY A 67 -6.98 4.48 8.27
N ARG A 68 -6.17 5.30 7.60
CA ARG A 68 -5.60 6.53 8.15
C ARG A 68 -6.57 7.69 7.95
N LYS A 69 -6.36 8.80 8.66
CA LYS A 69 -7.15 10.06 8.53
C LYS A 69 -7.33 10.53 7.08
N THR A 70 -6.40 10.16 6.20
CA THR A 70 -6.34 10.51 4.78
C THR A 70 -7.11 9.55 3.87
N ALA A 71 -7.38 8.32 4.29
CA ALA A 71 -8.07 7.32 3.48
C ALA A 71 -8.68 6.22 4.37
N PHE A 72 -10.00 6.13 4.36
CA PHE A 72 -10.75 5.04 4.99
C PHE A 72 -11.12 3.98 3.95
N HIS A 73 -11.23 2.73 4.39
CA HIS A 73 -11.69 1.57 3.63
C HIS A 73 -12.56 0.69 4.54
N LYS A 74 -13.35 -0.23 3.98
CA LYS A 74 -14.15 -1.17 4.78
C LYS A 74 -13.20 -2.08 5.56
N MET A 75 -13.51 -2.35 6.84
CA MET A 75 -12.69 -3.25 7.65
C MET A 75 -12.63 -4.65 7.03
N GLY A 76 -11.42 -5.24 7.01
CA GLY A 76 -11.15 -6.50 6.32
C GLY A 76 -11.15 -6.41 4.78
N GLY A 77 -11.37 -5.23 4.21
CA GLY A 77 -11.27 -4.98 2.77
C GLY A 77 -9.90 -4.48 2.34
N LEU A 78 -9.61 -4.49 1.05
CA LEU A 78 -8.42 -3.85 0.52
C LEU A 78 -8.61 -2.34 0.35
N PRO A 79 -7.64 -1.50 0.76
CA PRO A 79 -7.64 -0.09 0.37
C PRO A 79 -7.66 0.03 -1.15
N LYS A 80 -8.49 0.93 -1.68
CA LYS A 80 -8.70 1.13 -3.13
C LYS A 80 -7.41 1.38 -3.91
N VAL A 81 -6.38 1.92 -3.27
CA VAL A 81 -5.02 1.97 -3.81
C VAL A 81 -4.07 1.49 -2.73
N THR A 82 -3.31 0.44 -3.01
CA THR A 82 -2.37 -0.15 -2.05
C THR A 82 -1.14 -0.72 -2.76
N VAL A 83 -0.10 -0.99 -2.00
CA VAL A 83 1.08 -1.69 -2.49
C VAL A 83 0.82 -3.19 -2.43
N LEU A 84 1.07 -3.86 -3.54
CA LEU A 84 0.84 -5.28 -3.73
C LEU A 84 2.16 -5.95 -4.09
N LYS A 85 2.34 -7.20 -3.64
CA LYS A 85 3.46 -8.07 -3.99
C LYS A 85 2.95 -9.28 -4.75
N VAL A 86 3.51 -9.55 -5.92
CA VAL A 86 3.18 -10.74 -6.72
C VAL A 86 3.75 -11.97 -6.02
N VAL A 87 2.89 -12.91 -5.66
CA VAL A 87 3.26 -14.15 -4.95
C VAL A 87 3.31 -15.36 -5.88
N GLU A 88 2.52 -15.32 -6.96
CA GLU A 88 2.27 -16.44 -7.86
C GLU A 88 1.85 -15.93 -9.24
N ILE A 89 1.94 -16.80 -10.25
CA ILE A 89 1.41 -16.57 -11.60
C ILE A 89 0.63 -17.83 -11.95
N GLU A 90 -0.67 -17.69 -12.19
CA GLU A 90 -1.63 -18.77 -12.45
C GLU A 90 -2.33 -18.46 -13.78
N ASP A 91 -2.36 -19.41 -14.72
CA ASP A 91 -2.98 -19.22 -16.05
C ASP A 91 -2.52 -17.95 -16.80
N SER A 92 -1.23 -17.61 -16.67
CA SER A 92 -0.63 -16.37 -17.21
C SER A 92 -1.12 -15.06 -16.56
N GLU A 93 -1.96 -15.12 -15.52
CA GLU A 93 -2.37 -13.97 -14.72
C GLU A 93 -1.54 -13.91 -13.41
N PRO A 94 -0.87 -12.78 -13.10
CA PRO A 94 -0.17 -12.65 -11.83
C PRO A 94 -1.18 -12.57 -10.66
N ILE A 95 -0.89 -13.28 -9.58
CA ILE A 95 -1.62 -13.18 -8.32
C ILE A 95 -0.77 -12.43 -7.30
N ALA A 96 -1.36 -11.40 -6.69
CA ALA A 96 -0.70 -10.56 -5.70
C ALA A 96 -1.45 -10.54 -4.37
N VAL A 97 -0.73 -10.17 -3.31
CA VAL A 97 -1.29 -9.93 -1.97
C VAL A 97 -0.92 -8.52 -1.49
N PRO A 98 -1.71 -7.88 -0.63
CA PRO A 98 -1.33 -6.62 0.02
C PRO A 98 -0.01 -6.77 0.76
N GLU A 99 0.90 -5.83 0.53
CA GLU A 99 2.18 -5.80 1.25
C GLU A 99 1.99 -5.37 2.71
N SER A 100 1.05 -4.46 2.97
CA SER A 100 0.65 -4.07 4.33
C SER A 100 -0.69 -4.72 4.63
N TRP A 101 -0.66 -5.81 5.39
CA TRP A 101 -1.84 -6.45 5.98
C TRP A 101 -1.61 -6.55 7.48
N SER A 102 -2.62 -6.20 8.28
CA SER A 102 -2.46 -6.22 9.74
C SER A 102 -2.18 -7.67 10.19
N PRO A 103 -1.13 -7.93 10.97
CA PRO A 103 -0.89 -9.26 11.56
C PRO A 103 -2.05 -9.70 12.47
N ASP A 104 -2.75 -8.74 13.05
CA ASP A 104 -3.90 -8.96 13.94
C ASP A 104 -5.23 -9.13 13.17
N ALA A 105 -5.20 -9.07 11.83
CA ALA A 105 -6.38 -9.35 11.04
C ALA A 105 -6.74 -10.85 11.19
N PRO A 106 -8.00 -11.19 11.49
CA PRO A 106 -8.42 -12.59 11.66
C PRO A 106 -8.30 -13.41 10.37
N ASP A 107 -8.29 -12.73 9.21
CA ASP A 107 -8.27 -13.35 7.89
C ASP A 107 -6.90 -13.25 7.21
N LYS A 108 -6.58 -14.27 6.39
CA LYS A 108 -5.42 -14.25 5.51
C LYS A 108 -5.49 -13.06 4.54
N PRO A 109 -4.33 -12.49 4.14
CA PRO A 109 -4.31 -11.40 3.19
C PRO A 109 -5.03 -11.82 1.89
N PRO A 110 -5.97 -11.01 1.38
CA PRO A 110 -6.76 -11.36 0.21
C PRO A 110 -5.86 -11.51 -1.02
N ARG A 111 -6.10 -12.59 -1.78
CA ARG A 111 -5.48 -12.81 -3.09
C ARG A 111 -6.15 -11.91 -4.12
N VAL A 112 -5.33 -11.26 -4.94
CA VAL A 112 -5.76 -10.26 -5.92
C VAL A 112 -5.23 -10.66 -7.29
N VAL A 113 -6.14 -10.81 -8.26
CA VAL A 113 -5.79 -11.06 -9.65
C VAL A 113 -5.31 -9.76 -10.28
N VAL A 114 -4.11 -9.76 -10.86
CA VAL A 114 -3.52 -8.55 -11.45
C VAL A 114 -3.82 -8.50 -12.93
N LYS A 115 -4.52 -7.45 -13.38
CA LYS A 115 -4.74 -7.21 -14.80
C LYS A 115 -3.52 -6.61 -15.45
N GLU A 116 -3.24 -7.05 -16.67
CA GLU A 116 -2.15 -6.49 -17.46
C GLU A 116 -2.36 -5.01 -17.73
N SER A 117 -1.26 -4.27 -17.79
CA SER A 117 -1.26 -2.84 -18.09
C SER A 117 -0.21 -2.55 -19.15
N LYS A 118 -0.63 -1.98 -20.28
CA LYS A 118 0.30 -1.54 -21.34
C LYS A 118 1.29 -0.46 -20.88
N LYS A 119 0.99 0.23 -19.75
CA LYS A 119 1.80 1.33 -19.22
C LYS A 119 2.82 0.88 -18.17
N VAL A 120 2.68 -0.32 -17.62
CA VAL A 120 3.54 -0.83 -16.55
C VAL A 120 4.28 -2.05 -17.10
N ALA A 121 5.58 -2.12 -16.83
CA ALA A 121 6.37 -3.29 -17.20
C ALA A 121 5.77 -4.58 -16.62
N ALA A 122 5.90 -5.68 -17.36
CA ALA A 122 5.38 -6.98 -16.93
C ALA A 122 5.85 -7.34 -15.52
N LEU A 123 4.89 -7.77 -14.70
CA LEU A 123 5.11 -8.13 -13.30
C LEU A 123 5.46 -9.62 -13.22
N LYS A 124 6.55 -9.92 -12.53
CA LYS A 124 7.05 -11.27 -12.23
C LYS A 124 6.80 -11.60 -10.77
N ARG A 125 6.86 -12.88 -10.43
CA ARG A 125 6.85 -13.34 -9.04
C ARG A 125 7.91 -12.59 -8.22
N GLY A 126 7.51 -12.07 -7.06
CA GLY A 126 8.35 -11.27 -6.17
C GLY A 126 8.34 -9.77 -6.45
N ASP A 127 7.85 -9.31 -7.60
CA ASP A 127 7.74 -7.89 -7.89
C ASP A 127 6.73 -7.19 -6.98
N ARG A 128 7.05 -5.93 -6.66
CA ARG A 128 6.19 -5.02 -5.91
C ARG A 128 5.62 -3.97 -6.84
N PHE A 129 4.39 -3.56 -6.62
CA PHE A 129 3.78 -2.49 -7.41
C PHE A 129 2.70 -1.75 -6.63
N LEU A 130 2.52 -0.47 -6.96
CA LEU A 130 1.36 0.30 -6.53
C LEU A 130 0.22 -0.03 -7.48
N GLY A 131 -0.91 -0.49 -6.94
CA GLY A 131 -2.08 -0.89 -7.73
C GLY A 131 -3.37 -0.28 -7.19
N ARG A 132 -4.31 -0.01 -8.10
CA ARG A 132 -5.70 0.23 -7.72
C ARG A 132 -6.40 -1.11 -7.56
N THR A 133 -7.10 -1.33 -6.47
CA THR A 133 -7.87 -2.54 -6.19
C THR A 133 -9.35 -2.29 -6.42
N GLU A 134 -10.03 -3.30 -6.95
CA GLU A 134 -11.48 -3.33 -7.15
C GLU A 134 -12.03 -4.67 -6.66
N GLU A 135 -13.10 -4.63 -5.88
CA GLU A 135 -13.85 -5.84 -5.50
C GLU A 135 -14.82 -6.18 -6.65
N ARG A 136 -14.69 -7.37 -7.24
CA ARG A 136 -15.48 -7.82 -8.39
C ARG A 136 -16.10 -9.18 -8.08
N GLY A 137 -17.40 -9.18 -7.77
CA GLY A 137 -18.19 -10.39 -7.54
C GLY A 137 -17.70 -11.21 -6.36
N LYS A 138 -16.79 -12.17 -6.61
CA LYS A 138 -16.25 -13.12 -5.63
C LYS A 138 -14.76 -12.91 -5.30
N GLY A 139 -14.11 -11.87 -5.83
CA GLY A 139 -12.68 -11.68 -5.61
C GLY A 139 -12.20 -10.26 -5.87
N TRP A 140 -10.89 -10.07 -5.73
CA TRP A 140 -10.23 -8.79 -5.91
C TRP A 140 -9.46 -8.77 -7.22
N ILE A 141 -9.55 -7.64 -7.91
CA ILE A 141 -8.75 -7.34 -9.10
C ILE A 141 -7.86 -6.13 -8.81
N ALA A 142 -6.62 -6.17 -9.30
CA ALA A 142 -5.69 -5.04 -9.24
C ALA A 142 -5.33 -4.54 -10.63
N HIS A 143 -5.35 -3.22 -10.78
CA HIS A 143 -4.83 -2.51 -11.94
C HIS A 143 -3.49 -1.85 -11.58
N PRO A 144 -2.36 -2.30 -12.16
CA PRO A 144 -1.05 -1.72 -11.90
C PRO A 144 -0.98 -0.24 -12.29
N ILE A 145 -0.53 0.60 -11.35
CA ILE A 145 -0.25 2.02 -11.56
C ILE A 145 1.25 2.20 -11.83
N LYS A 146 2.08 1.61 -10.98
CA LYS A 146 3.54 1.77 -11.04
C LYS A 146 4.24 0.56 -10.44
N LYS A 147 5.20 -0.02 -11.16
CA LYS A 147 6.12 -1.02 -10.61
C LYS A 147 7.06 -0.32 -9.62
N LEU A 148 7.20 -0.91 -8.43
CA LEU A 148 8.06 -0.42 -7.37
C LEU A 148 9.36 -1.22 -7.36
N PRO A 149 10.48 -0.61 -6.93
CA PRO A 149 11.70 -1.35 -6.69
C PRO A 149 11.46 -2.44 -5.63
N ALA A 150 12.27 -3.50 -5.69
CA ALA A 150 12.35 -4.44 -4.59
C ALA A 150 12.61 -3.67 -3.29
N ARG A 151 11.97 -4.09 -2.20
CA ARG A 151 12.36 -3.61 -0.88
C ARG A 151 13.75 -4.17 -0.64
N THR A 152 14.77 -3.34 -0.81
CA THR A 152 16.03 -3.58 -0.14
C THR A 152 15.72 -3.25 1.31
N GLU A 153 15.27 -4.25 2.07
CA GLU A 153 15.62 -4.28 3.49
C GLU A 153 17.11 -3.95 3.53
N GLY A 154 17.49 -2.88 4.24
CA GLY A 154 18.86 -2.37 4.22
C GLY A 154 19.84 -3.54 4.28
N LEU A 155 20.89 -3.50 3.47
CA LEU A 155 21.91 -4.53 3.48
C LEU A 155 22.58 -4.48 4.86
N MET A 156 22.39 -5.54 5.65
CA MET A 156 23.11 -5.69 6.91
C MET A 156 24.47 -6.33 6.62
N GLY A 157 25.53 -5.76 7.19
CA GLY A 157 26.88 -6.25 6.97
C GLY A 157 27.90 -5.63 7.90
N VAL A 158 29.11 -6.16 7.85
CA VAL A 158 30.25 -5.64 8.62
C VAL A 158 31.04 -4.68 7.74
N VAL A 159 31.45 -3.55 8.29
CA VAL A 159 32.35 -2.62 7.62
C VAL A 159 33.76 -3.22 7.59
N GLU A 160 34.29 -3.43 6.39
CA GLU A 160 35.68 -3.86 6.15
C GLU A 160 36.39 -2.84 5.26
N PHE A 161 37.71 -2.75 5.38
CA PHE A 161 38.53 -1.94 4.48
C PHE A 161 39.39 -2.85 3.59
N ASP A 162 39.47 -2.53 2.29
CA ASP A 162 40.44 -3.22 1.43
C ASP A 162 41.87 -2.75 1.70
N GLY A 163 42.86 -3.42 1.11
CA GLY A 163 44.27 -3.05 1.26
C GLY A 163 44.63 -1.63 0.74
N GLY A 164 43.71 -0.96 0.04
CA GLY A 164 43.82 0.42 -0.41
C GLY A 164 43.06 1.42 0.48
N GLY A 165 42.50 0.98 1.62
CA GLY A 165 41.76 1.82 2.54
C GLY A 165 40.36 2.21 2.07
N LYS A 166 39.77 1.51 1.11
CA LYS A 166 38.38 1.76 0.69
C LYS A 166 37.42 0.93 1.54
N PRO A 167 36.32 1.51 2.03
CA PRO A 167 35.34 0.78 2.84
C PRO A 167 34.39 -0.05 1.97
N TRP A 168 34.10 -1.26 2.43
CA TRP A 168 33.18 -2.22 1.84
C TRP A 168 32.30 -2.82 2.93
N LEU A 169 31.06 -3.11 2.56
CA LEU A 169 30.11 -3.81 3.40
C LEU A 169 30.18 -5.31 3.10
N ALA A 170 30.78 -6.07 4.01
CA ALA A 170 30.83 -7.52 3.95
C ALA A 170 29.48 -8.11 4.40
N PRO A 171 28.82 -8.95 3.58
CA PRO A 171 27.51 -9.48 3.91
C PRO A 171 27.58 -10.48 5.08
N VAL A 172 26.70 -10.33 6.06
CA VAL A 172 26.52 -11.34 7.12
C VAL A 172 25.54 -12.44 6.71
N ASP A 173 24.63 -12.16 5.75
CA ASP A 173 23.74 -13.16 5.19
C ASP A 173 24.48 -14.01 4.14
N LYS A 174 24.62 -15.31 4.43
CA LYS A 174 25.21 -16.30 3.53
C LYS A 174 24.46 -16.46 2.20
N ARG A 175 23.31 -15.82 1.96
CA ARG A 175 22.66 -15.77 0.64
C ARG A 175 23.27 -14.71 -0.27
N VAL A 176 23.88 -13.67 0.31
CA VAL A 176 24.54 -12.59 -0.43
C VAL A 176 26.00 -12.97 -0.63
N ARG A 177 26.41 -13.13 -1.89
CA ARG A 177 27.76 -13.60 -2.25
C ARG A 177 28.77 -12.47 -2.43
N ASN A 178 28.29 -11.26 -2.63
CA ASN A 178 29.12 -10.12 -3.03
C ASN A 178 29.11 -9.05 -1.95
N SER A 179 30.29 -8.54 -1.61
CA SER A 179 30.44 -7.32 -0.82
C SER A 179 30.03 -6.08 -1.62
N SER A 180 29.51 -5.07 -0.93
CA SER A 180 29.04 -3.83 -1.56
C SER A 180 29.96 -2.65 -1.20
N PRO A 181 30.41 -1.82 -2.14
CA PRO A 181 31.23 -0.65 -1.81
C PRO A 181 30.45 0.35 -0.98
N ILE A 182 31.03 0.85 0.12
CA ILE A 182 30.41 1.89 0.94
C ILE A 182 30.76 3.25 0.31
N GLY A 183 29.74 4.00 -0.07
CA GLY A 183 29.89 5.34 -0.65
C GLY A 183 29.80 6.47 0.37
N ASP A 184 29.10 6.21 1.48
CA ASP A 184 28.96 7.11 2.62
C ASP A 184 29.02 6.24 3.88
N LEU A 185 30.09 6.41 4.66
CA LEU A 185 30.39 5.59 5.85
C LEU A 185 29.72 6.14 7.12
N GLY A 186 29.28 7.40 7.10
CA GLY A 186 28.78 8.07 8.31
C GLY A 186 29.81 8.04 9.45
N GLU A 187 29.39 7.53 10.61
CA GLU A 187 30.20 7.41 11.83
C GLU A 187 30.70 5.97 12.08
N ALA A 188 30.40 5.04 11.16
CA ALA A 188 30.70 3.62 11.34
C ALA A 188 32.20 3.31 11.23
N LYS A 189 32.66 2.33 12.01
CA LYS A 189 34.07 1.91 12.08
C LYS A 189 34.30 0.52 11.49
N GLU A 190 35.55 0.22 11.17
CA GLU A 190 35.96 -1.13 10.77
C GLU A 190 35.55 -2.17 11.82
N GLY A 191 34.99 -3.29 11.36
CA GLY A 191 34.47 -4.36 12.21
C GLY A 191 33.06 -4.12 12.77
N GLU A 192 32.46 -2.96 12.51
CA GLU A 192 31.11 -2.64 13.01
C GLU A 192 30.02 -3.26 12.13
N LEU A 193 29.01 -3.82 12.79
CA LEU A 193 27.83 -4.39 12.15
C LEU A 193 26.81 -3.27 11.90
N VAL A 194 26.56 -2.97 10.64
CA VAL A 194 25.74 -1.83 10.23
C VAL A 194 24.62 -2.24 9.29
N LEU A 195 23.58 -1.41 9.24
CA LEU A 195 22.49 -1.52 8.28
C LEU A 195 22.68 -0.44 7.22
N ALA A 196 22.88 -0.83 5.96
CA ALA A 196 23.18 0.09 4.89
C ALA A 196 22.06 0.17 3.84
N GLU A 197 21.77 1.36 3.34
CA GLU A 197 20.81 1.57 2.26
C GLU A 197 21.51 1.68 0.89
N PRO A 198 21.04 0.99 -0.15
CA PRO A 198 21.59 1.15 -1.50
C PRO A 198 21.38 2.57 -2.04
N MET A 199 22.46 3.20 -2.49
CA MET A 199 22.45 4.55 -3.09
C MET A 199 21.94 4.55 -4.54
N GLY A 200 21.61 3.39 -5.10
CA GLY A 200 21.18 3.25 -6.48
C GLY A 200 20.37 1.98 -6.72
N LYS A 201 19.78 1.89 -7.92
CA LYS A 201 18.90 0.77 -8.31
C LYS A 201 19.66 -0.49 -8.76
N SER A 202 20.97 -0.37 -8.96
CA SER A 202 21.80 -1.49 -9.39
C SER A 202 22.07 -2.43 -8.20
N PRO A 203 22.04 -3.75 -8.39
CA PRO A 203 22.52 -4.71 -7.39
C PRO A 203 23.99 -4.51 -6.98
N ARG A 204 24.76 -3.74 -7.76
CA ARG A 204 26.15 -3.35 -7.49
C ARG A 204 26.30 -1.87 -7.11
N ALA A 205 25.20 -1.20 -6.76
CA ALA A 205 25.26 0.19 -6.32
C ALA A 205 26.08 0.30 -5.03
N LYS A 206 26.70 1.47 -4.83
CA LYS A 206 27.28 1.82 -3.53
C LYS A 206 26.17 1.82 -2.47
N VAL A 207 26.54 1.50 -1.24
CA VAL A 207 25.64 1.58 -0.09
C VAL A 207 26.02 2.76 0.79
N LYS A 208 25.03 3.34 1.46
CA LYS A 208 25.19 4.34 2.49
C LYS A 208 24.89 3.68 3.83
N VAL A 209 25.84 3.77 4.75
CA VAL A 209 25.67 3.34 6.14
C VAL A 209 24.86 4.38 6.91
#